data_AF-A0A2K8VAW4-F1
#
_entry.id   AF-A0A2K8VAW4-F1
#
_cell.length_a   1.000
_cell.length_b   1.000
_cell.length_c   1.000
_cell.angle_alpha   90.00
_cell.angle_beta   90.00
_cell.angle_gamma   90.00
#
_symmetry.space_group_name_H-M   'P 1'
#
loop_
_entity.id
_entity.type
_entity.pdbx_description
1 polymer ?
#
loop_
_entity_poly.entity_id
_entity_poly.type
_entity_poly.pdbx_seq_one_letter_code
_entity_poly.pdbx_strand_id
1 'polypeptide(L)'
;MSKSEIEIITPNSYGEIIINSDKSIPTKEKSKILNQISDLLTGKSNKRSFDELISKFVKKSEKLEDRERNPLKLKNVLQKVENQLISEYHKLPLVHLLYDENDLENEILSIKINDIEASIEGDLYFEDNYEFLREKIQIKSYSEDYGKIDLLLDVTPTVEINNKNYIIKTLSKAEQFKSEFQLCYTFLNEAISNRKKILWEFE
;
A
#
# COMPACT_ATOMS: atom_id res chain seq x y z
N MET A 1 -11.71 -0.24 -11.57
CA MET A 1 -12.73 -0.58 -10.55
C MET A 1 -13.81 0.50 -10.49
N SER A 2 -15.04 0.11 -10.12
CA SER A 2 -16.16 1.04 -9.87
C SER A 2 -16.15 1.60 -8.44
N LYS A 3 -16.85 2.72 -8.22
CA LYS A 3 -16.96 3.36 -6.89
C LYS A 3 -17.50 2.40 -5.82
N SER A 4 -18.52 1.59 -6.17
CA SER A 4 -19.10 0.61 -5.25
C SER A 4 -18.14 -0.52 -4.89
N GLU A 5 -17.27 -0.93 -5.81
CA GLU A 5 -16.23 -1.92 -5.53
C GLU A 5 -15.17 -1.36 -4.58
N ILE A 6 -14.77 -0.09 -4.77
CA ILE A 6 -13.85 0.60 -3.87
C ILE A 6 -14.42 0.68 -2.45
N GLU A 7 -15.70 1.03 -2.31
CA GLU A 7 -16.38 1.08 -1.00
C GLU A 7 -16.44 -0.30 -0.31
N ILE A 8 -16.52 -1.39 -1.08
CA ILE A 8 -16.52 -2.75 -0.54
C ILE A 8 -15.15 -3.11 0.04
N ILE A 9 -14.06 -2.81 -0.67
CA ILE A 9 -12.70 -3.22 -0.27
C ILE A 9 -12.03 -2.26 0.72
N THR A 10 -12.51 -1.02 0.82
CA THR A 10 -11.96 -0.04 1.76
C THR A 10 -12.35 -0.45 3.18
N PRO A 11 -11.38 -0.74 4.07
CA PRO A 11 -11.68 -1.01 5.47
C PRO A 11 -12.32 0.21 6.13
N ASN A 12 -13.19 -0.02 7.11
CA ASN A 12 -13.69 1.05 7.95
C ASN A 12 -12.53 1.61 8.79
N SER A 13 -12.41 2.93 8.85
CA SER A 13 -11.68 3.60 9.92
C SER A 13 -12.39 3.36 11.25
N TYR A 14 -11.63 3.12 12.32
CA TYR A 14 -12.13 2.77 13.66
C TYR A 14 -13.34 3.63 14.07
N GLY A 15 -14.53 3.02 14.18
CA GLY A 15 -15.74 3.67 14.70
C GLY A 15 -16.45 4.67 13.78
N GLU A 16 -16.09 4.80 12.50
CA GLU A 16 -16.64 5.86 11.65
C GLU A 16 -17.25 5.33 10.35
N ILE A 17 -18.54 5.01 10.38
CA ILE A 17 -19.32 4.94 9.13
C ILE A 17 -20.14 6.20 9.00
N ILE A 18 -19.84 6.96 7.96
CA ILE A 18 -20.58 8.17 7.62
C ILE A 18 -21.94 7.73 7.08
N ILE A 19 -22.99 7.77 7.92
CA ILE A 19 -24.33 7.31 7.54
C ILE A 19 -25.01 8.36 6.66
N ASN A 20 -24.71 9.64 6.86
CA ASN A 20 -25.29 10.77 6.13
C ASN A 20 -24.36 11.99 6.19
N SER A 21 -24.11 12.63 5.04
CA SER A 21 -23.41 13.93 4.93
C SER A 21 -24.31 15.14 5.20
N ASP A 22 -25.60 14.93 5.46
CA ASP A 22 -26.61 16.00 5.34
C ASP A 22 -26.95 16.72 6.65
N LYS A 23 -25.96 16.94 7.53
CA LYS A 23 -26.11 18.09 8.43
C LYS A 23 -25.86 19.33 7.59
N SER A 24 -26.92 19.99 7.15
CA SER A 24 -26.84 21.28 6.46
C SER A 24 -25.88 22.20 7.23
N ILE A 25 -24.74 22.52 6.61
CA ILE A 25 -23.71 23.33 7.26
C ILE A 25 -24.28 24.74 7.42
N PRO A 26 -24.42 25.26 8.66
CA PRO A 26 -24.91 26.62 8.87
C PRO A 26 -24.03 27.62 8.12
N THR A 27 -24.62 28.68 7.57
CA THR A 27 -23.90 29.67 6.74
C THR A 27 -22.67 30.26 7.44
N LYS A 28 -22.71 30.41 8.76
CA LYS A 28 -21.58 30.88 9.59
C LYS A 28 -20.42 29.89 9.71
N GLU A 29 -20.68 28.59 9.55
CA GLU A 29 -19.65 27.55 9.60
C GLU A 29 -19.05 27.29 8.21
N LYS A 30 -19.80 27.56 7.12
CA LYS A 30 -19.26 27.51 5.75
C LYS A 30 -18.09 28.46 5.52
N SER A 31 -18.17 29.69 6.05
CA SER A 31 -17.06 30.65 5.95
C SER A 31 -15.84 30.20 6.75
N LYS A 32 -16.02 29.55 7.90
CA LYS A 32 -14.91 28.96 8.66
C LYS A 32 -14.24 27.80 7.93
N ILE A 33 -15.03 26.94 7.29
CA ILE A 33 -14.51 25.85 6.44
C ILE A 33 -13.69 26.43 5.29
N LEU A 34 -14.22 27.42 4.58
CA LEU A 34 -13.52 28.08 3.46
C LEU A 34 -12.20 28.73 3.90
N ASN A 35 -12.21 29.40 5.05
CA ASN A 35 -11.00 29.99 5.62
C ASN A 35 -9.96 28.91 5.99
N GLN A 36 -10.38 27.80 6.62
CA GLN A 36 -9.47 26.70 6.93
C GLN A 36 -8.92 25.99 5.68
N ILE A 37 -9.71 25.87 4.60
CA ILE A 37 -9.22 25.36 3.30
C ILE A 37 -8.15 26.31 2.75
N SER A 38 -8.39 27.62 2.80
CA SER A 38 -7.40 28.62 2.39
C SER A 38 -6.13 28.55 3.24
N ASP A 39 -6.26 28.37 4.54
CA ASP A 39 -5.12 28.23 5.45
C ASP A 39 -4.35 26.92 5.21
N LEU A 40 -5.03 25.83 4.85
CA LEU A 40 -4.40 24.57 4.47
C LEU A 40 -3.59 24.69 3.16
N LEU A 41 -4.19 25.30 2.13
CA LEU A 41 -3.54 25.52 0.84
C LEU A 41 -2.35 26.48 0.94
N THR A 42 -2.35 27.36 1.93
CA THR A 42 -1.26 28.31 2.20
C THR A 42 -0.29 27.82 3.28
N GLY A 43 -0.45 26.59 3.79
CA GLY A 43 0.44 25.97 4.79
C GLY A 43 0.35 26.59 6.19
N LYS A 44 -0.66 27.41 6.46
CA LYS A 44 -0.88 28.09 7.75
C LYS A 44 -1.63 27.24 8.78
N SER A 45 -2.22 26.12 8.35
CA SER A 45 -2.91 25.17 9.22
C SER A 45 -2.52 23.72 8.89
N ASN A 46 -2.69 22.81 9.86
CA ASN A 46 -2.43 21.38 9.65
C ASN A 46 -3.74 20.65 9.27
N LYS A 47 -3.59 19.53 8.56
CA LYS A 47 -4.70 18.69 8.07
C LYS A 47 -5.64 18.23 9.21
N ARG A 48 -5.04 17.96 10.38
CA ARG A 48 -5.75 17.51 11.60
C ARG A 48 -6.81 18.50 12.08
N SER A 49 -6.51 19.80 12.06
CA SER A 49 -7.44 20.86 12.49
C SER A 49 -8.66 21.01 11.56
N PHE A 50 -8.49 20.67 10.28
CA PHE A 50 -9.56 20.66 9.29
C PHE A 50 -10.42 19.39 9.42
N ASP A 51 -9.79 18.23 9.58
CA ASP A 51 -10.48 16.96 9.79
C ASP A 51 -11.37 17.01 11.06
N GLU A 52 -10.87 17.61 12.14
CA GLU A 52 -11.67 17.86 13.35
C GLU A 52 -12.89 18.76 13.08
N LEU A 53 -12.75 19.79 12.25
CA LEU A 53 -13.85 20.71 11.93
C LEU A 53 -14.90 20.03 11.04
N ILE A 54 -14.46 19.27 10.02
CA ILE A 54 -15.34 18.49 9.15
C ILE A 54 -16.06 17.39 9.92
N SER A 55 -15.38 16.74 10.88
CA SER A 55 -15.98 15.66 11.69
C SER A 55 -17.26 16.09 12.46
N LYS A 56 -17.42 17.39 12.77
CA LYS A 56 -18.61 17.94 13.44
C LYS A 56 -19.88 17.89 12.58
N PHE A 57 -19.70 17.83 11.26
CA PHE A 57 -20.78 17.83 10.27
C PHE A 57 -21.05 16.43 9.69
N VAL A 58 -20.23 15.46 10.07
CA VAL A 58 -20.35 14.07 9.63
C VAL A 58 -21.13 13.28 10.69
N LYS A 59 -22.24 12.64 10.30
CA LYS A 59 -22.94 11.71 11.20
C LYS A 59 -22.26 10.34 11.13
N LYS A 60 -21.58 9.97 12.21
CA LYS A 60 -20.92 8.67 12.37
C LYS A 60 -21.90 7.65 12.96
N SER A 61 -21.88 6.42 12.45
CA SER A 61 -22.51 5.28 13.09
C SER A 61 -21.56 4.58 14.03
N GLU A 62 -22.06 4.27 15.22
CA GLU A 62 -21.43 3.34 16.14
C GLU A 62 -22.08 1.94 16.07
N LYS A 63 -23.11 1.78 15.23
CA LYS A 63 -23.83 0.51 15.10
C LYS A 63 -22.97 -0.55 14.42
N LEU A 64 -23.03 -1.77 14.94
CA LEU A 64 -22.28 -2.89 14.41
C LEU A 64 -22.72 -3.25 12.98
N GLU A 65 -24.01 -3.21 12.72
CA GLU A 65 -24.61 -3.62 11.44
C GLU A 65 -24.16 -2.76 10.27
N ASP A 66 -23.86 -1.48 10.53
CA ASP A 66 -23.34 -0.57 9.52
C ASP A 66 -21.89 -0.96 9.16
N ARG A 67 -21.13 -1.48 10.13
CA ARG A 67 -19.72 -1.88 10.02
C ARG A 67 -19.52 -3.23 9.38
N GLU A 68 -20.54 -4.07 9.42
CA GLU A 68 -20.54 -5.38 8.81
C GLU A 68 -20.42 -5.33 7.30
N ARG A 69 -19.58 -6.20 6.75
CA ARG A 69 -19.47 -6.46 5.32
C ARG A 69 -20.08 -7.80 4.97
N ASN A 70 -20.62 -7.88 3.76
CA ASN A 70 -21.02 -9.16 3.18
C ASN A 70 -19.75 -9.88 2.68
N PRO A 71 -19.36 -11.03 3.27
CA PRO A 71 -18.10 -11.68 2.95
C PRO A 71 -18.05 -12.20 1.50
N LEU A 72 -19.18 -12.60 0.92
CA LEU A 72 -19.24 -13.01 -0.49
C LEU A 72 -18.97 -11.83 -1.43
N LYS A 73 -19.55 -10.65 -1.13
CA LYS A 73 -19.28 -9.45 -1.93
C LYS A 73 -17.81 -9.05 -1.82
N LEU A 74 -17.26 -9.00 -0.60
CA LEU A 74 -15.85 -8.65 -0.40
C LEU A 74 -14.91 -9.62 -1.14
N LYS A 75 -15.13 -10.94 -0.99
CA LYS A 75 -14.36 -11.97 -1.68
C LYS A 75 -14.37 -11.77 -3.19
N ASN A 76 -15.54 -11.54 -3.79
CA ASN A 76 -15.67 -11.36 -5.23
C ASN A 76 -14.93 -10.11 -5.73
N VAL A 77 -14.91 -9.02 -4.95
CA VAL A 77 -14.15 -7.82 -5.33
C VAL A 77 -12.66 -8.04 -5.16
N LEU A 78 -12.20 -8.68 -4.07
CA LEU A 78 -10.78 -9.04 -3.91
C LEU A 78 -10.27 -9.93 -5.04
N GLN A 79 -11.06 -10.91 -5.49
CA GLN A 79 -10.73 -11.74 -6.66
C GLN A 79 -10.62 -10.93 -7.94
N LYS A 80 -11.46 -9.90 -8.12
CA LYS A 80 -11.32 -8.98 -9.27
C LYS A 80 -10.03 -8.17 -9.17
N VAL A 81 -9.67 -7.70 -7.98
CA VAL A 81 -8.41 -6.96 -7.75
C VAL A 81 -7.23 -7.86 -8.08
N GLU A 82 -7.16 -9.07 -7.53
CA GLU A 82 -6.09 -10.04 -7.81
C GLU A 82 -5.97 -10.33 -9.32
N ASN A 83 -7.09 -10.64 -9.99
CA ASN A 83 -7.10 -10.87 -11.44
C ASN A 83 -6.64 -9.64 -12.25
N GLN A 84 -6.95 -8.43 -11.77
CA GLN A 84 -6.48 -7.21 -12.40
C GLN A 84 -4.96 -7.06 -12.21
N LEU A 85 -4.43 -7.32 -11.01
CA LEU A 85 -2.99 -7.30 -10.74
C LEU A 85 -2.23 -8.30 -11.62
N ILE A 86 -2.80 -9.49 -11.85
CA ILE A 86 -2.21 -10.53 -12.71
C ILE A 86 -2.24 -10.09 -14.19
N SER A 87 -3.39 -9.65 -14.69
CA SER A 87 -3.56 -9.32 -16.12
C SER A 87 -2.86 -8.03 -16.55
N GLU A 88 -2.73 -7.07 -15.63
CA GLU A 88 -2.12 -5.77 -15.89
C GLU A 88 -0.67 -5.67 -15.37
N TYR A 89 -0.02 -6.79 -15.03
CA TYR A 89 1.32 -6.80 -14.42
C TYR A 89 2.37 -5.95 -15.18
N HIS A 90 2.26 -5.89 -16.51
CA HIS A 90 3.14 -5.12 -17.39
C HIS A 90 3.02 -3.60 -17.21
N LYS A 91 1.89 -3.11 -16.69
CA LYS A 91 1.63 -1.69 -16.38
C LYS A 91 1.84 -1.36 -14.90
N LEU A 92 1.98 -2.39 -14.08
CA LEU A 92 2.09 -2.24 -12.64
C LEU A 92 3.55 -2.26 -12.20
N PRO A 93 3.81 -1.78 -10.97
CA PRO A 93 5.15 -1.83 -10.44
C PRO A 93 5.62 -3.26 -10.20
N LEU A 94 6.93 -3.46 -10.24
CA LEU A 94 7.61 -4.71 -9.99
C LEU A 94 8.40 -4.57 -8.69
N VAL A 95 8.69 -5.72 -8.10
CA VAL A 95 9.59 -5.82 -6.95
C VAL A 95 10.71 -6.78 -7.33
N HIS A 96 11.95 -6.34 -7.17
CA HIS A 96 13.13 -7.12 -7.51
C HIS A 96 13.86 -7.55 -6.25
N LEU A 97 13.91 -8.85 -6.01
CA LEU A 97 14.53 -9.44 -4.83
C LEU A 97 15.90 -10.01 -5.20
N LEU A 98 16.88 -9.81 -4.33
CA LEU A 98 18.25 -10.31 -4.52
C LEU A 98 18.47 -11.55 -3.65
N TYR A 99 19.11 -12.58 -4.20
CA TYR A 99 19.42 -13.83 -3.50
C TYR A 99 20.88 -14.23 -3.72
N ASP A 100 21.40 -15.04 -2.80
CA ASP A 100 22.66 -15.74 -3.01
C ASP A 100 22.47 -16.84 -4.06
N GLU A 101 23.47 -17.08 -4.91
CA GLU A 101 23.42 -18.19 -5.87
C GLU A 101 23.22 -19.56 -5.20
N ASN A 102 23.64 -19.70 -3.94
CA ASN A 102 23.53 -20.94 -3.15
C ASN A 102 22.36 -20.96 -2.16
N ASP A 103 21.66 -19.83 -1.96
CA ASP A 103 20.50 -19.71 -1.07
C ASP A 103 19.42 -18.83 -1.70
N LEU A 104 18.41 -19.50 -2.27
CA LEU A 104 17.26 -18.88 -2.92
C LEU A 104 16.03 -18.78 -1.99
N GLU A 105 16.16 -19.19 -0.73
CA GLU A 105 15.08 -19.11 0.25
C GLU A 105 15.10 -17.78 0.99
N ASN A 106 16.30 -17.24 1.28
CA ASN A 106 16.47 -16.01 2.05
C ASN A 106 16.88 -14.84 1.15
N GLU A 107 16.00 -13.84 1.06
CA GLU A 107 16.30 -12.58 0.38
C GLU A 107 17.43 -11.83 1.09
N ILE A 108 18.31 -11.24 0.29
CA ILE A 108 19.39 -10.37 0.73
C ILE A 108 18.92 -8.92 0.71
N LEU A 109 18.81 -8.33 1.91
CA LEU A 109 18.37 -6.94 2.09
C LEU A 109 19.54 -5.94 2.17
N SER A 110 20.75 -6.41 2.46
CA SER A 110 21.97 -5.59 2.47
C SER A 110 23.19 -6.38 2.04
N ILE A 111 24.17 -5.68 1.48
CA ILE A 111 25.48 -6.22 1.09
C ILE A 111 26.60 -5.28 1.52
N LYS A 112 27.82 -5.83 1.64
CA LYS A 112 29.02 -5.04 1.94
C LYS A 112 29.87 -4.87 0.69
N ILE A 113 30.15 -3.62 0.29
CA ILE A 113 31.02 -3.28 -0.83
C ILE A 113 32.15 -2.40 -0.30
N ASN A 114 33.41 -2.83 -0.45
CA ASN A 114 34.59 -2.09 0.04
C ASN A 114 34.45 -1.65 1.52
N ASP A 115 33.99 -2.56 2.36
CA ASP A 115 33.72 -2.34 3.79
C ASP A 115 32.58 -1.39 4.16
N ILE A 116 31.79 -0.92 3.18
CA ILE A 116 30.61 -0.09 3.39
C ILE A 116 29.37 -0.98 3.28
N GLU A 117 28.48 -0.94 4.27
CA GLU A 117 27.17 -1.59 4.21
C GLU A 117 26.23 -0.77 3.32
N ALA A 118 25.49 -1.46 2.45
CA ALA A 118 24.52 -0.85 1.55
C ALA A 118 23.26 -1.70 1.50
N SER A 119 22.11 -1.04 1.60
CA SER A 119 20.80 -1.66 1.45
C SER A 119 20.47 -1.92 -0.02
N ILE A 120 19.70 -2.99 -0.25
CA ILE A 120 19.15 -3.34 -1.54
C ILE A 120 17.70 -2.84 -1.60
N GLU A 121 17.40 -1.96 -2.55
CA GLU A 121 16.08 -1.39 -2.78
C GLU A 121 15.52 -1.91 -4.11
N GLY A 122 14.61 -2.88 -3.99
CA GLY A 122 13.98 -3.57 -5.12
C GLY A 122 12.57 -3.10 -5.50
N ASP A 123 11.90 -2.34 -4.62
CA ASP A 123 10.56 -1.77 -4.85
C ASP A 123 10.67 -0.25 -4.97
N LEU A 124 11.06 0.24 -6.16
CA LEU A 124 11.32 1.66 -6.40
C LEU A 124 10.05 2.43 -6.80
N TYR A 125 8.85 1.88 -6.57
CA TYR A 125 7.60 2.47 -7.02
C TYR A 125 7.32 3.89 -6.48
N PHE A 126 7.91 4.24 -5.34
CA PHE A 126 7.73 5.54 -4.72
C PHE A 126 8.54 6.67 -5.41
N GLU A 127 9.39 6.34 -6.39
CA GLU A 127 10.24 7.31 -7.10
C GLU A 127 9.52 7.98 -8.28
N ASP A 128 9.74 9.29 -8.45
CA ASP A 128 9.05 10.12 -9.46
C ASP A 128 9.28 9.65 -10.92
N ASN A 129 10.42 9.00 -11.20
CA ASN A 129 10.80 8.50 -12.52
C ASN A 129 10.71 6.97 -12.64
N TYR A 130 9.77 6.35 -11.91
CA TYR A 130 9.61 4.90 -11.84
C TYR A 130 9.62 4.18 -13.18
N GLU A 131 9.06 4.75 -14.25
CA GLU A 131 9.04 4.10 -15.57
C GLU A 131 10.46 3.75 -16.08
N PHE A 132 11.45 4.59 -15.78
CA PHE A 132 12.86 4.31 -16.07
C PHE A 132 13.50 3.34 -15.07
N LEU A 133 12.99 3.30 -13.84
CA LEU A 133 13.50 2.47 -12.74
C LEU A 133 12.85 1.09 -12.65
N ARG A 134 11.79 0.85 -13.43
CA ARG A 134 10.96 -0.37 -13.36
C ARG A 134 11.72 -1.68 -13.54
N GLU A 135 12.88 -1.65 -14.19
CA GLU A 135 13.74 -2.82 -14.43
C GLU A 135 15.11 -2.59 -13.78
N LYS A 136 15.13 -1.96 -12.60
CA LYS A 136 16.36 -1.58 -11.89
C LYS A 136 16.26 -1.90 -10.39
N ILE A 137 17.41 -2.19 -9.80
CA ILE A 137 17.61 -2.28 -8.35
C ILE A 137 18.53 -1.14 -7.94
N GLN A 138 18.25 -0.50 -6.81
CA GLN A 138 19.15 0.48 -6.21
C GLN A 138 19.92 -0.15 -5.05
N ILE A 139 21.23 0.09 -5.00
CA ILE A 139 22.10 -0.30 -3.90
C ILE A 139 22.62 0.98 -3.28
N LYS A 140 22.24 1.22 -2.02
CA LYS A 140 22.42 2.52 -1.38
C LYS A 140 22.91 2.37 0.04
N SER A 141 23.98 3.08 0.39
CA SER A 141 24.40 3.23 1.79
C SER A 141 23.71 4.43 2.42
N TYR A 142 23.37 4.31 3.69
CA TYR A 142 22.73 5.38 4.45
C TYR A 142 23.76 6.14 5.28
N SER A 143 23.40 7.33 5.78
CA SER A 143 24.35 8.29 6.38
C SER A 143 25.14 7.78 7.60
N GLU A 144 24.74 6.63 8.17
CA GLU A 144 25.41 5.98 9.29
C GLU A 144 26.61 5.12 8.84
N ASP A 145 26.71 4.83 7.54
CA ASP A 145 27.77 4.02 6.94
C ASP A 145 28.96 4.91 6.54
N TYR A 146 30.19 4.45 6.83
CA TYR A 146 31.43 5.18 6.48
C TYR A 146 31.70 5.15 4.97
N GLY A 147 30.97 5.96 4.19
CA GLY A 147 31.13 6.10 2.74
C GLY A 147 29.82 6.41 2.03
N LYS A 148 29.85 6.58 0.71
CA LYS A 148 28.64 6.79 -0.10
C LYS A 148 28.60 5.78 -1.25
N ILE A 149 27.69 4.84 -1.16
CA ILE A 149 27.28 3.95 -2.25
C ILE A 149 25.89 4.41 -2.68
N ASP A 150 25.74 4.65 -3.98
CA ASP A 150 24.45 4.92 -4.61
C ASP A 150 24.56 4.43 -6.05
N LEU A 151 24.25 3.15 -6.23
CA LEU A 151 24.38 2.43 -7.49
C LEU A 151 23.02 2.01 -7.96
N LEU A 152 22.80 2.14 -9.26
CA LEU A 152 21.58 1.70 -9.90
C LEU A 152 21.95 0.64 -10.93
N LEU A 153 21.48 -0.58 -10.71
CA LEU A 153 21.81 -1.74 -11.51
C LEU A 153 20.61 -2.15 -12.36
N ASP A 154 20.86 -2.52 -13.62
CA ASP A 154 19.84 -3.13 -14.46
C ASP A 154 19.48 -4.53 -13.95
N VAL A 155 18.19 -4.87 -14.03
CA VAL A 155 17.71 -6.19 -13.65
C VAL A 155 18.09 -7.21 -14.71
N THR A 156 18.98 -8.12 -14.35
CA THR A 156 19.36 -9.31 -15.12
C THR A 156 19.21 -10.55 -14.25
N PRO A 157 18.98 -11.75 -14.81
CA PRO A 157 18.79 -12.97 -14.00
C PRO A 157 19.92 -13.24 -13.00
N THR A 158 21.15 -12.88 -13.38
CA THR A 158 22.34 -12.92 -12.53
C THR A 158 23.00 -11.54 -12.54
N VAL A 159 23.56 -11.13 -11.40
CA VAL A 159 24.36 -9.90 -11.28
C VAL A 159 25.61 -10.18 -10.45
N GLU A 160 26.75 -9.65 -10.88
CA GLU A 160 28.00 -9.73 -10.13
C GLU A 160 28.21 -8.43 -9.35
N ILE A 161 28.31 -8.53 -8.03
CA ILE A 161 28.58 -7.38 -7.15
C ILE A 161 29.74 -7.77 -6.23
N ASN A 162 30.82 -6.99 -6.26
CA ASN A 162 32.01 -7.22 -5.43
C ASN A 162 32.60 -8.65 -5.57
N ASN A 163 32.75 -9.12 -6.83
CA ASN A 163 33.24 -10.46 -7.19
C ASN A 163 32.38 -11.62 -6.66
N LYS A 164 31.11 -11.36 -6.32
CA LYS A 164 30.14 -12.37 -5.90
C LYS A 164 28.93 -12.32 -6.83
N ASN A 165 28.49 -13.49 -7.26
CA ASN A 165 27.29 -13.63 -8.08
C ASN A 165 26.04 -13.69 -7.20
N TYR A 166 25.00 -13.02 -7.67
CA TYR A 166 23.68 -12.99 -7.07
C TYR A 166 22.63 -13.30 -8.11
N ILE A 167 21.50 -13.82 -7.65
CA ILE A 167 20.32 -14.10 -8.47
C ILE A 167 19.28 -13.02 -8.19
N ILE A 168 18.72 -12.43 -9.25
CA ILE A 168 17.61 -11.50 -9.13
C ILE A 168 16.31 -12.21 -9.49
N LYS A 169 15.34 -12.15 -8.59
CA LYS A 169 13.97 -12.60 -8.83
C LYS A 169 13.05 -11.39 -8.90
N THR A 170 12.35 -11.26 -10.01
CA THR A 170 11.33 -10.23 -10.19
C THR A 170 9.96 -10.78 -9.83
N LEU A 171 9.24 -10.06 -8.97
CA LEU A 171 7.86 -10.32 -8.59
C LEU A 171 6.95 -9.22 -9.16
N SER A 172 5.79 -9.63 -9.67
CA SER A 172 4.65 -8.74 -9.86
C SER A 172 3.99 -8.41 -8.52
N LYS A 173 3.21 -7.33 -8.45
CA LYS A 173 2.38 -7.04 -7.25
C LYS A 173 1.39 -8.17 -6.92
N ALA A 174 0.90 -8.90 -7.92
CA ALA A 174 0.06 -10.07 -7.69
C ALA A 174 0.81 -11.18 -6.92
N GLU A 175 2.07 -11.43 -7.27
CA GLU A 175 2.91 -12.41 -6.58
C GLU A 175 3.33 -11.93 -5.19
N GLN A 176 3.66 -10.64 -5.06
CA GLN A 176 4.00 -10.01 -3.77
C GLN A 176 2.88 -10.22 -2.74
N PHE A 177 1.61 -10.00 -3.13
CA PHE A 177 0.45 -10.06 -2.23
C PHE A 177 -0.29 -11.42 -2.24
N LYS A 178 0.28 -12.44 -2.87
CA LYS A 178 -0.39 -13.75 -3.04
C LYS A 178 -0.78 -14.37 -1.70
N SER A 179 0.10 -14.26 -0.70
CA SER A 179 -0.13 -14.85 0.62
C SER A 179 -1.28 -14.17 1.37
N GLU A 180 -1.40 -12.86 1.21
CA GLU A 180 -2.38 -11.98 1.81
C GLU A 180 -3.76 -12.20 1.20
N PHE A 181 -3.83 -12.32 -0.14
CA PHE A 181 -5.07 -12.74 -0.81
C PHE A 181 -5.54 -14.10 -0.31
N GLN A 182 -4.63 -15.08 -0.20
CA GLN A 182 -4.98 -16.42 0.26
C GLN A 182 -5.48 -16.43 1.72
N LEU A 183 -4.86 -15.64 2.59
CA LEU A 183 -5.32 -15.44 3.97
C LEU A 183 -6.73 -14.86 4.00
N CYS A 184 -6.97 -13.79 3.23
CA CYS A 184 -8.28 -13.17 3.10
C CYS A 184 -9.32 -14.17 2.59
N TYR A 185 -9.02 -14.95 1.54
CA TYR A 185 -9.95 -15.94 1.02
C TYR A 185 -10.28 -17.03 2.01
N THR A 186 -9.30 -17.51 2.77
CA THR A 186 -9.50 -18.51 3.82
C THR A 186 -10.48 -17.98 4.87
N PHE A 187 -10.21 -16.78 5.40
CA PHE A 187 -11.09 -16.11 6.37
C PHE A 187 -12.52 -15.89 5.83
N LEU A 188 -12.64 -15.39 4.59
CA LEU A 188 -13.94 -15.11 3.98
C LEU A 188 -14.74 -16.38 3.68
N ASN A 189 -14.07 -17.46 3.26
CA ASN A 189 -14.71 -18.75 3.05
C ASN A 189 -15.26 -19.32 4.36
N GLU A 190 -14.49 -19.22 5.45
CA GLU A 190 -14.96 -19.62 6.78
C GLU A 190 -16.19 -18.81 7.19
N ALA A 191 -16.17 -17.48 7.04
CA ALA A 191 -17.31 -16.63 7.36
C ALA A 191 -18.55 -16.98 6.52
N ILE A 192 -18.38 -17.22 5.22
CA ILE A 192 -19.47 -17.64 4.31
C ILE A 192 -20.06 -18.98 4.76
N SER A 193 -19.22 -19.98 5.06
CA SER A 193 -19.66 -21.32 5.47
C SER A 193 -20.46 -21.27 6.78
N ASN A 194 -20.05 -20.40 7.70
CA ASN A 194 -20.71 -20.17 8.99
C ASN A 194 -21.86 -19.16 8.93
N ARG A 195 -22.19 -18.64 7.74
CA ARG A 195 -23.22 -17.60 7.52
C ARG A 195 -23.00 -16.35 8.39
N LYS A 196 -21.75 -16.02 8.69
CA LYS A 196 -21.37 -14.86 9.49
C LYS A 196 -21.14 -13.64 8.61
N LYS A 197 -21.43 -12.46 9.17
CA LYS A 197 -20.93 -11.19 8.68
C LYS A 197 -19.52 -10.98 9.23
N ILE A 198 -18.78 -10.07 8.61
CA ILE A 198 -17.40 -9.76 9.01
C ILE A 198 -17.27 -8.27 9.29
N LEU A 199 -16.34 -7.93 10.19
CA LEU A 199 -15.81 -6.59 10.31
C LEU A 199 -14.57 -6.49 9.42
N TRP A 200 -14.49 -5.44 8.62
CA TRP A 200 -13.36 -5.16 7.73
C TRP A 200 -12.82 -3.78 8.10
N GLU A 201 -11.81 -3.73 8.97
CA GLU A 201 -11.41 -2.52 9.70
C GLU A 201 -9.88 -2.42 9.76
N PHE A 202 -9.35 -1.19 9.84
CA PHE A 202 -7.94 -0.97 10.20
C PHE A 202 -7.75 -1.10 11.71
N GLU A 203 -6.66 -1.75 12.14
CA GLU A 203 -6.15 -1.67 13.51
C GLU A 203 -5.56 -0.28 13.81
#